data_AF-A0A7K1CHW4-F1
#
_entry.id   AF-A0A7K1CHW4-F1
#
_cell.length_a   1.000
_cell.length_b   1.000
_cell.length_c   1.000
_cell.angle_alpha   90.00
_cell.angle_beta   90.00
_cell.angle_gamma   90.00
#
_symmetry.space_group_name_H-M   'P 1'
#
loop_
_entity.id
_entity.type
_entity.pdbx_description
1 polymer ?
#
loop_
_entity_poly.entity_id
_entity_poly.type
_entity_poly.pdbx_seq_one_letter_code
_entity_poly.pdbx_strand_id
1 'polypeptide(L)'
;MLVDLVILGSILATSIIGYRNGLIRTLFKFVGFVLGGVLGIYLSLQFSHSWTLDVKRIGFVIIAIVAGGYLCSFLAGALAKGMRATIFRGPLAFIDSVAGAALEVARTVIALYLIATVLLWSPWESAQNQITESKILPKIQPYIPGLITQANDWVKEEFLNLRL
;
A
#
# COMPACT_ATOMS: atom_id res chain seq x y z
N MET A 1 -2.28 20.37 2.33
CA MET A 1 -2.68 20.02 3.73
C MET A 1 -3.64 18.83 3.83
N LEU A 2 -4.59 18.64 2.90
CA LEU A 2 -5.57 17.55 2.97
C LEU A 2 -4.91 16.16 2.92
N VAL A 3 -3.92 15.96 2.05
CA VAL A 3 -3.13 14.72 1.97
C VAL A 3 -2.50 14.35 3.31
N ASP A 4 -1.92 15.33 4.01
CA ASP A 4 -1.29 15.10 5.32
C ASP A 4 -2.32 14.65 6.38
N LEU A 5 -3.52 15.22 6.37
CA LEU A 5 -4.64 14.81 7.23
C LEU A 5 -5.09 13.37 6.93
N VAL A 6 -5.20 13.01 5.65
CA VAL A 6 -5.56 11.65 5.22
C VAL A 6 -4.48 10.65 5.65
N ILE A 7 -3.20 10.98 5.48
CA ILE A 7 -2.08 10.13 5.90
C ILE A 7 -2.13 9.94 7.42
N LEU A 8 -2.26 11.03 8.18
CA LEU A 8 -2.30 10.98 9.65
C LEU A 8 -3.49 10.16 10.16
N GLY A 9 -4.69 10.41 9.62
CA GLY A 9 -5.90 9.66 9.96
C GLY A 9 -5.76 8.17 9.64
N SER A 10 -5.17 7.84 8.49
CA SER A 10 -4.92 6.46 8.08
C SER A 10 -3.94 5.77 9.01
N ILE A 11 -2.82 6.42 9.38
CA ILE A 11 -1.82 5.89 10.30
C ILE A 11 -2.45 5.58 11.66
N LEU A 12 -3.24 6.51 12.21
CA LEU A 12 -3.93 6.32 13.50
C LEU A 12 -4.89 5.14 13.45
N ALA A 13 -5.76 5.08 12.44
CA ALA A 13 -6.71 3.98 12.28
C ALA A 13 -5.98 2.63 12.14
N THR A 14 -4.93 2.58 11.32
CA THR A 14 -4.22 1.33 11.04
C THR A 14 -3.32 0.90 12.21
N SER A 15 -2.83 1.84 13.01
CA SER A 15 -2.12 1.53 14.26
C SER A 15 -3.03 0.74 15.21
N ILE A 16 -4.26 1.20 15.41
CA ILE A 16 -5.26 0.52 16.26
C ILE A 16 -5.59 -0.88 15.69
N ILE A 17 -5.77 -0.97 14.37
CA ILE A 17 -6.07 -2.25 13.68
C ILE A 17 -4.90 -3.22 13.82
N GLY A 18 -3.66 -2.79 13.60
CA GLY A 18 -2.46 -3.61 13.72
C GLY A 18 -2.24 -4.08 15.16
N TYR A 19 -2.44 -3.19 16.13
CA TYR A 19 -2.36 -3.52 17.55
C TYR A 19 -3.31 -4.66 17.94
N ARG A 20 -4.54 -4.63 17.42
CA ARG A 20 -5.55 -5.68 17.66
C ARG A 20 -5.24 -6.99 16.93
N ASN A 21 -4.60 -6.92 15.77
CA ASN A 21 -4.29 -8.10 14.96
C ASN A 21 -3.05 -8.87 15.48
N GLY A 22 -2.10 -8.21 16.14
CA GLY A 22 -0.83 -8.80 16.54
C GLY A 22 0.15 -8.97 15.37
N LEU A 23 1.39 -9.35 15.64
CA LEU A 23 2.48 -9.39 14.65
C LEU A 23 2.23 -10.44 13.57
N ILE A 24 1.98 -11.69 13.96
CA ILE A 24 1.86 -12.82 13.02
C ILE A 24 0.74 -12.54 12.00
N ARG A 25 -0.45 -12.19 12.48
CA ARG A 25 -1.59 -11.93 11.59
C ARG A 25 -1.32 -10.76 10.66
N THR A 26 -0.69 -9.71 11.17
CA THR A 26 -0.35 -8.53 10.39
C THR A 26 0.71 -8.85 9.34
N LEU A 27 1.66 -9.74 9.64
CA LEU A 27 2.67 -10.20 8.68
C LEU A 27 2.04 -10.96 7.52
N PHE A 28 1.12 -11.89 7.78
CA PHE A 28 0.38 -12.55 6.71
C PHE A 28 -0.44 -11.56 5.87
N LYS A 29 -1.12 -10.61 6.52
CA LYS A 29 -1.83 -9.53 5.83
C LYS A 29 -0.88 -8.69 4.97
N PHE A 30 0.33 -8.41 5.44
CA PHE A 30 1.34 -7.66 4.71
C PHE A 30 1.80 -8.42 3.47
N VAL A 31 2.17 -9.69 3.63
CA VAL A 31 2.58 -10.55 2.50
C VAL A 31 1.46 -10.68 1.47
N GLY A 32 0.23 -10.94 1.92
CA GLY A 32 -0.94 -10.99 1.05
C GLY A 32 -1.18 -9.66 0.33
N PHE A 33 -0.95 -8.52 1.00
CA PHE A 33 -1.06 -7.20 0.38
C PHE A 33 -0.03 -6.99 -0.73
N VAL A 34 1.24 -7.34 -0.49
CA VAL A 34 2.30 -7.21 -1.50
C VAL A 34 2.02 -8.12 -2.70
N LEU A 35 1.70 -9.40 -2.47
CA LEU A 35 1.40 -10.34 -3.54
C LEU A 35 0.17 -9.91 -4.35
N GLY A 36 -0.90 -9.52 -3.67
CA GLY A 36 -2.12 -9.02 -4.32
C GLY A 36 -1.89 -7.71 -5.07
N GLY A 37 -1.04 -6.83 -4.55
CA GLY A 37 -0.66 -5.58 -5.21
C GLY A 37 0.10 -5.85 -6.50
N VAL A 38 1.11 -6.72 -6.48
CA VAL A 38 1.88 -7.13 -7.67
C VAL A 38 0.97 -7.77 -8.72
N LEU A 39 0.07 -8.67 -8.31
CA LEU A 39 -0.93 -9.26 -9.21
C LEU A 39 -1.89 -8.19 -9.77
N GLY A 40 -2.30 -7.23 -8.93
CA GLY A 40 -3.12 -6.10 -9.33
C GLY A 40 -2.44 -5.23 -10.40
N ILE A 41 -1.15 -4.93 -10.23
CA ILE A 41 -0.35 -4.23 -11.25
C ILE A 41 -0.38 -5.02 -12.55
N TYR A 42 0.05 -6.29 -12.51
CA TYR A 42 0.15 -7.15 -13.68
C TYR A 42 -1.15 -7.23 -14.47
N LEU A 43 -2.27 -7.49 -13.78
CA LEU A 43 -3.59 -7.54 -14.41
C LEU A 43 -3.99 -6.17 -14.98
N SER A 44 -3.78 -5.10 -14.22
CA SER A 44 -4.16 -3.76 -14.66
C SER A 44 -3.45 -3.33 -15.93
N LEU A 45 -2.15 -3.64 -16.05
CA LEU A 45 -1.35 -3.30 -17.23
C LEU A 45 -1.76 -4.14 -18.43
N GLN A 46 -2.00 -5.44 -18.25
CA GLN A 46 -2.52 -6.33 -19.31
C GLN A 46 -3.86 -5.87 -19.87
N PHE A 47 -4.81 -5.49 -19.01
CA PHE A 47 -6.15 -5.06 -19.44
C PHE A 47 -6.19 -3.62 -19.97
N SER A 48 -5.29 -2.75 -19.51
CA SER A 48 -5.28 -1.33 -19.87
C SER A 48 -4.23 -0.94 -20.92
N HIS A 49 -3.48 -1.90 -21.47
CA HIS A 49 -2.41 -1.64 -22.43
C HIS A 49 -2.89 -0.84 -23.66
N SER A 50 -4.11 -1.08 -24.13
CA SER A 50 -4.71 -0.37 -25.28
C SER A 50 -5.38 0.95 -24.93
N TRP A 51 -5.41 1.35 -23.66
CA TRP A 51 -6.12 2.55 -23.20
C TRP A 51 -5.22 3.78 -23.31
N THR A 52 -5.82 4.90 -23.67
CA THR A 52 -5.17 6.22 -23.61
C THR A 52 -4.78 6.58 -22.18
N LEU A 53 -3.74 7.40 -22.05
CA LEU A 53 -3.17 7.80 -20.76
C LEU A 53 -4.03 8.88 -20.08
N ASP A 54 -5.23 8.50 -19.66
CA ASP A 54 -6.21 9.39 -19.04
C ASP A 54 -6.48 9.02 -17.58
N VAL A 55 -7.17 9.91 -16.86
CA VAL A 55 -7.61 9.71 -15.47
C VAL A 55 -8.31 8.36 -15.27
N LYS A 56 -9.03 7.86 -16.29
CA LYS A 56 -9.69 6.55 -16.26
C LYS A 56 -8.69 5.39 -16.15
N ARG A 57 -7.62 5.40 -16.96
CA ARG A 57 -6.60 4.34 -16.96
C ARG A 57 -5.88 4.31 -15.61
N ILE A 58 -5.58 5.48 -15.08
CA ILE A 58 -4.87 5.66 -13.81
C ILE A 58 -5.73 5.23 -12.63
N GLY A 59 -6.98 5.67 -12.61
CA GLY A 59 -7.95 5.23 -11.62
C GLY A 59 -8.08 3.71 -11.63
N PHE A 60 -8.12 3.09 -12.81
CA PHE A 60 -8.18 1.63 -12.94
C PHE A 60 -6.93 0.94 -12.37
N VAL A 61 -5.72 1.42 -12.69
CA VAL A 61 -4.47 0.86 -12.14
C VAL A 61 -4.44 0.99 -10.61
N ILE A 62 -4.72 2.17 -10.07
CA ILE A 62 -4.78 2.40 -8.61
C ILE A 62 -5.79 1.46 -7.96
N ILE A 63 -7.01 1.38 -8.51
CA ILE A 63 -8.06 0.51 -7.99
C ILE A 63 -7.62 -0.95 -8.04
N ALA A 64 -7.01 -1.42 -9.13
CA ALA A 64 -6.56 -2.80 -9.26
C ALA A 64 -5.46 -3.16 -8.25
N ILE A 65 -4.48 -2.28 -8.04
CA ILE A 65 -3.40 -2.45 -7.06
C ILE A 65 -3.99 -2.52 -5.65
N VAL A 66 -4.83 -1.54 -5.30
CA VAL A 66 -5.41 -1.42 -3.96
C VAL A 66 -6.37 -2.57 -3.70
N ALA A 67 -7.30 -2.83 -4.61
CA ALA A 67 -8.28 -3.91 -4.47
C ALA A 67 -7.58 -5.28 -4.43
N GLY A 68 -6.67 -5.57 -5.36
CA GLY A 68 -5.89 -6.80 -5.38
C GLY A 68 -5.11 -7.00 -4.08
N GLY A 69 -4.41 -5.96 -3.63
CA GLY A 69 -3.68 -5.97 -2.36
C GLY A 69 -4.60 -6.26 -1.16
N TYR A 70 -5.70 -5.52 -1.01
CA TYR A 70 -6.60 -5.71 0.14
C TYR A 70 -7.36 -7.04 0.10
N LEU A 71 -7.73 -7.54 -1.08
CA LEU A 71 -8.38 -8.85 -1.24
C LEU A 71 -7.45 -9.99 -0.80
N CYS A 72 -6.23 -10.04 -1.33
CA CYS A 72 -5.24 -11.05 -0.94
C CYS A 72 -4.82 -10.88 0.54
N SER A 73 -4.70 -9.65 1.02
CA SER A 73 -4.44 -9.35 2.44
C SER A 73 -5.53 -9.89 3.35
N PHE A 74 -6.80 -9.75 2.97
CA PHE A 74 -7.93 -10.27 3.73
C PHE A 74 -7.89 -11.80 3.80
N LEU A 75 -7.66 -12.47 2.66
CA LEU A 75 -7.54 -13.93 2.59
C LEU A 75 -6.37 -14.43 3.45
N ALA A 76 -5.19 -13.81 3.34
CA ALA A 76 -4.03 -14.16 4.14
C ALA A 76 -4.28 -13.95 5.66
N GLY A 77 -4.96 -12.85 6.02
CA GLY A 77 -5.36 -12.58 7.40
C GLY A 77 -6.44 -13.52 7.94
N ALA A 78 -7.26 -14.11 7.06
CA ALA A 78 -8.22 -15.16 7.41
C ALA A 78 -7.50 -16.48 7.69
N LEU A 79 -6.54 -16.87 6.85
CA LEU A 79 -5.69 -18.06 7.05
C LEU A 79 -4.90 -17.97 8.37
N ALA A 80 -4.38 -16.78 8.69
CA ALA A 80 -3.60 -16.55 9.91
C ALA A 80 -4.45 -16.33 11.18
N LYS A 81 -5.79 -16.31 11.07
CA LYS A 81 -6.69 -15.98 12.20
C LYS A 81 -6.52 -16.93 13.39
N GLY A 82 -6.16 -18.19 13.15
CA GLY A 82 -5.94 -19.21 14.18
C GLY A 82 -4.54 -19.19 14.83
N MET A 83 -3.56 -18.50 14.24
CA MET A 83 -2.15 -18.64 14.65
C MET A 83 -1.77 -17.82 15.89
N ARG A 84 -2.52 -16.74 16.19
CA ARG A 84 -2.21 -15.85 17.33
C ARG A 84 -2.45 -16.50 18.69
N ALA A 85 -3.42 -17.41 18.79
CA ALA A 85 -3.85 -17.99 20.07
C ALA A 85 -2.79 -18.91 20.72
N THR A 86 -1.82 -19.39 19.94
CA THR A 86 -0.90 -20.45 20.38
C THR A 86 0.43 -19.93 20.94
N ILE A 87 0.89 -18.73 20.54
CA ILE A 87 2.31 -18.35 20.68
C ILE A 87 2.57 -17.23 21.73
N PHE A 88 1.68 -16.26 21.92
CA PHE A 88 1.96 -15.10 22.77
C PHE A 88 1.02 -14.99 23.98
N ARG A 89 1.54 -15.28 25.19
CA ARG A 89 0.88 -15.04 26.49
C ARG A 89 1.73 -14.11 27.36
N GLY A 90 1.09 -13.27 28.17
CA GLY A 90 1.78 -12.38 29.12
C GLY A 90 2.43 -11.13 28.46
N PRO A 91 3.55 -10.58 28.99
CA PRO A 91 4.14 -9.32 28.53
C PRO A 91 4.61 -9.36 27.05
N LEU A 92 4.92 -10.55 26.53
CA LEU A 92 5.23 -10.76 25.11
C LEU A 92 4.05 -10.42 24.18
N ALA A 93 2.81 -10.48 24.66
CA ALA A 93 1.63 -10.09 23.88
C ALA A 93 1.59 -8.58 23.61
N PHE A 94 2.17 -7.76 24.49
CA PHE A 94 2.30 -6.32 24.24
C PHE A 94 3.27 -6.05 23.10
N ILE A 95 4.43 -6.73 23.08
CA ILE A 95 5.41 -6.60 22.00
C ILE A 95 4.82 -7.10 20.67
N ASP A 96 4.10 -8.22 20.67
CA ASP A 96 3.35 -8.74 19.51
C ASP A 96 2.39 -7.68 18.94
N SER A 97 1.60 -7.05 19.82
CA SER A 97 0.65 -6.01 19.41
C SER A 97 1.34 -4.73 18.91
N VAL A 98 2.40 -4.26 19.57
CA VAL A 98 3.14 -3.07 19.11
C VAL A 98 3.82 -3.33 17.77
N ALA A 99 4.44 -4.50 17.60
CA ALA A 99 5.04 -4.88 16.33
C ALA A 99 3.99 -5.05 15.22
N GLY A 100 2.81 -5.59 15.55
CA GLY A 100 1.66 -5.63 14.65
C GLY A 100 1.18 -4.22 14.24
N ALA A 101 1.12 -3.28 15.18
CA ALA A 101 0.79 -1.88 14.87
C ALA A 101 1.81 -1.26 13.91
N ALA A 102 3.10 -1.40 14.20
CA ALA A 102 4.17 -0.87 13.36
C ALA A 102 4.13 -1.45 11.94
N LEU A 103 3.88 -2.76 11.80
CA LEU A 103 3.82 -3.42 10.50
C LEU A 103 2.58 -3.01 9.69
N GLU A 104 1.42 -2.84 10.33
CA GLU A 104 0.21 -2.35 9.64
C GLU A 104 0.40 -0.89 9.20
N VAL A 105 1.04 -0.05 10.02
CA VAL A 105 1.40 1.33 9.63
C VAL A 105 2.34 1.33 8.44
N ALA A 106 3.40 0.51 8.45
CA ALA A 106 4.34 0.40 7.34
C ALA A 106 3.62 0.00 6.04
N ARG A 107 2.70 -0.98 6.11
CA ARG A 107 1.86 -1.38 4.98
C ARG A 107 1.05 -0.21 4.42
N THR A 108 0.39 0.55 5.31
CA THR A 108 -0.45 1.69 4.94
C THR A 108 0.37 2.79 4.29
N VAL A 109 1.54 3.09 4.84
CA VAL A 109 2.47 4.08 4.31
C VAL A 109 2.93 3.68 2.90
N ILE A 110 3.28 2.41 2.69
CA ILE A 110 3.64 1.89 1.37
C ILE A 110 2.48 2.05 0.39
N ALA A 111 1.26 1.68 0.78
CA ALA A 111 0.08 1.82 -0.06
C ALA A 111 -0.18 3.29 -0.47
N LEU A 112 -0.11 4.21 0.48
CA LEU A 112 -0.29 5.65 0.24
C LEU A 112 0.81 6.21 -0.67
N TYR A 113 2.06 5.78 -0.48
CA TYR A 113 3.17 6.16 -1.34
C TYR A 113 2.99 5.69 -2.78
N LEU A 114 2.57 4.43 -2.98
CA LEU A 114 2.26 3.89 -4.32
C LEU A 114 1.16 4.72 -5.00
N ILE A 115 0.05 4.98 -4.30
CA ILE A 115 -1.06 5.79 -4.82
C ILE A 115 -0.58 7.19 -5.20
N ALA A 116 0.17 7.86 -4.31
CA ALA A 116 0.69 9.19 -4.56
C ALA A 116 1.63 9.21 -5.77
N THR A 117 2.50 8.22 -5.91
CA THR A 117 3.45 8.13 -7.02
C THR A 117 2.70 7.96 -8.36
N VAL A 118 1.70 7.07 -8.41
CA VAL A 118 0.90 6.86 -9.62
C VAL A 118 0.07 8.10 -9.96
N LEU A 119 -0.46 8.82 -8.96
CA LEU A 119 -1.16 10.09 -9.16
C LEU A 119 -0.25 11.21 -9.69
N LEU A 120 1.04 11.21 -9.33
CA LEU A 120 2.00 12.17 -9.87
C LEU A 120 2.26 11.99 -11.38
N TRP A 121 2.04 10.78 -11.91
CA TRP A 121 2.14 10.51 -13.35
C TRP A 121 0.83 10.81 -14.10
N SER A 122 -0.22 11.19 -13.37
CA SER A 122 -1.53 11.43 -13.95
C SER A 122 -1.71 12.80 -14.55
N PRO A 123 -2.60 13.01 -15.54
CA PRO A 123 -2.93 14.34 -16.01
C PRO A 123 -3.80 15.14 -14.99
N TRP A 124 -4.00 14.64 -13.77
CA TRP A 124 -4.85 15.28 -12.77
C TRP A 124 -4.08 16.29 -11.91
N GLU A 125 -4.01 17.54 -12.39
CA GLU A 125 -3.25 18.62 -11.74
C GLU A 125 -3.64 18.87 -10.28
N SER A 126 -4.93 18.85 -9.95
CA SER A 126 -5.39 19.07 -8.57
C SER A 126 -4.85 18.02 -7.59
N ALA A 127 -4.76 16.75 -8.02
CA ALA A 127 -4.17 15.69 -7.21
C ALA A 127 -2.65 15.88 -7.06
N GLN A 128 -1.96 16.22 -8.16
CA GLN A 128 -0.52 16.51 -8.14
C GLN A 128 -0.17 17.64 -7.18
N ASN A 129 -0.88 18.78 -7.25
CA ASN A 129 -0.63 19.94 -6.39
C ASN A 129 -0.76 19.56 -4.90
N GLN A 130 -1.80 18.81 -4.54
CA GLN A 130 -1.99 18.38 -3.15
C GLN A 130 -0.89 17.43 -2.65
N ILE A 131 -0.35 16.58 -3.54
CA ILE A 131 0.74 15.67 -3.22
C ILE A 131 2.05 16.44 -3.08
N THR A 132 2.36 17.35 -4.00
CA THR A 132 3.58 18.18 -3.96
C THR A 132 3.60 19.13 -2.77
N GLU A 133 2.45 19.62 -2.33
CA GLU A 133 2.33 20.43 -1.10
C GLU A 133 2.42 19.61 0.21
N SER A 134 2.46 18.27 0.14
CA SER A 134 2.54 17.41 1.33
C SER A 134 3.89 17.59 2.04
N LYS A 135 3.84 17.75 3.37
CA LYS A 135 5.06 17.78 4.21
C LYS A 135 5.48 16.40 4.69
N ILE A 136 4.58 15.42 4.61
CA ILE A 136 4.79 14.07 5.15
C ILE A 136 5.42 13.16 4.09
N LEU A 137 4.94 13.19 2.85
CA LEU A 137 5.41 12.29 1.78
C LEU A 137 6.94 12.37 1.54
N PRO A 138 7.56 13.57 1.44
CA PRO A 138 9.01 13.66 1.24
C PRO A 138 9.83 13.07 2.40
N LYS A 139 9.29 13.11 3.63
CA LYS A 139 9.96 12.56 4.81
C LYS A 139 9.92 11.04 4.87
N ILE A 140 8.89 10.45 4.27
CA ILE A 140 8.68 9.00 4.24
C ILE A 140 9.50 8.36 3.12
N GLN A 141 9.66 9.04 1.99
CA GLN A 141 10.32 8.52 0.79
C GLN A 141 11.66 7.79 1.06
N PRO A 142 12.58 8.27 1.93
CA PRO A 142 13.84 7.57 2.21
C PRO A 142 13.68 6.22 2.93
N TYR A 143 12.53 5.98 3.57
CA TYR A 143 12.25 4.76 4.32
C TYR A 143 11.46 3.73 3.50
N ILE A 144 11.10 4.06 2.26
CA ILE A 144 10.38 3.13 1.38
C ILE A 144 11.34 2.00 0.95
N PRO A 145 10.94 0.72 1.10
CA PRO A 145 11.78 -0.40 0.69
C PRO A 145 12.08 -0.39 -0.82
N GLY A 146 13.28 -0.79 -1.20
CA GLY A 146 13.71 -0.84 -2.61
C GLY A 146 12.83 -1.72 -3.51
N LEU A 147 12.15 -2.73 -2.96
CA LEU A 147 11.17 -3.53 -3.71
C LEU A 147 9.98 -2.70 -4.20
N ILE A 148 9.56 -1.70 -3.42
CA ILE A 148 8.44 -0.82 -3.76
C ILE A 148 8.87 0.21 -4.81
N THR A 149 10.11 0.71 -4.73
CA THR A 149 10.64 1.61 -5.76
C THR A 149 10.82 0.89 -7.09
N GLN A 150 11.33 -0.34 -7.09
CA GLN A 150 11.40 -1.18 -8.30
C GLN A 150 10.02 -1.44 -8.92
N ALA A 151 9.02 -1.73 -8.09
CA ALA A 151 7.65 -1.90 -8.57
C ALA A 151 7.11 -0.61 -9.20
N ASN A 152 7.40 0.56 -8.61
CA ASN A 152 7.06 1.85 -9.20
C ASN A 152 7.75 2.07 -10.54
N ASP A 153 9.05 1.79 -10.64
CA ASP A 153 9.79 1.98 -11.88
C ASP A 153 9.23 1.09 -12.99
N TRP A 154 8.95 -0.19 -12.68
CA TRP A 154 8.30 -1.11 -13.61
C TRP A 154 6.91 -0.64 -14.05
N VAL A 155 6.07 -0.19 -13.09
CA VAL A 155 4.76 0.39 -13.42
C VAL A 155 4.96 1.60 -14.32
N LYS A 156 5.88 2.50 -13.99
CA LYS A 156 6.13 3.73 -14.75
C LYS A 156 6.53 3.45 -16.19
N GLU A 157 7.43 2.50 -16.42
CA GLU A 157 7.90 2.10 -17.74
C GLU A 157 6.74 1.58 -18.61
N GLU A 158 6.00 0.60 -18.10
CA GLU A 158 4.88 -0.02 -18.83
C GLU A 158 3.69 0.94 -18.98
N PHE A 159 3.46 1.79 -17.98
CA PHE A 159 2.36 2.74 -17.97
C PHE A 159 2.58 3.91 -18.92
N LEU A 160 3.79 4.48 -18.94
CA LEU A 160 4.15 5.59 -19.82
C LEU A 160 4.54 5.14 -21.24
N ASN A 161 4.52 3.83 -21.52
CA ASN A 161 4.95 3.29 -22.81
C ASN A 161 6.36 3.77 -23.19
N LEU A 162 7.24 3.95 -22.19
CA LEU A 162 8.66 4.21 -22.39
C LEU A 162 9.33 2.89 -22.78
N ARG A 163 8.96 2.33 -23.93
CA ARG A 163 9.77 1.29 -24.55
C ARG A 163 11.11 1.94 -24.89
N LEU A 164 12.15 1.54 -24.14
CA LEU A 164 13.52 1.60 -24.62
C LEU A 164 13.63 0.89 -25.97
#